data_AF-A0A485NJH2-F1
#
_entry.id   AF-A0A485NJH2-F1
#
_cell.length_a   1.000
_cell.length_b   1.000
_cell.length_c   1.000
_cell.angle_alpha   90.00
_cell.angle_beta   90.00
_cell.angle_gamma   90.00
#
_symmetry.space_group_name_H-M   'P 1'
#
loop_
_entity.id
_entity.type
_entity.pdbx_description
1 polymer ?
#
loop_
_entity_poly.entity_id
_entity_poly.type
_entity_poly.pdbx_seq_one_letter_code
_entity_poly.pdbx_strand_id
1 'polypeptide(L)'
;MLSSLPAVDSQVALVTEMASSLKVLGPILALLFPLCGLLIHSQNLSWREFMKQHYLSTSWKFIDYKCDDLMRERGAPKDRNYHTFIYTLWHKIEHICLRKWRDRYRNVYIWAQHPFKILQCYQESNKKGYREHSSYSYIEFHCGMNGEKMRLDLLGRFPLLLLLLALWGPVRPLCAWRQFLTRAQWFEIQHVRSSPVSCNTEMNGVNNYTRNCKVHNTFLHDSFKNVSDTCLLSNVTCKNGMNNCHQSPQRVNMTDCTLTSGKYPNCKYKDTPLYKFFIIACDPPQQGDPPYRWVPVHLDKVI
;
A
#
# COMPACT_ATOMS: atom_id res chain seq x y z
N MET A 1 30.76 63.94 -55.99
CA MET A 1 31.05 62.71 -55.22
C MET A 1 29.83 62.38 -54.38
N LEU A 2 28.91 61.61 -54.95
CA LEU A 2 27.96 60.83 -54.17
C LEU A 2 28.64 59.48 -53.91
N SER A 3 28.83 59.14 -52.65
CA SER A 3 29.13 57.77 -52.21
C SER A 3 28.13 57.43 -51.11
N SER A 4 27.11 56.70 -51.53
CA SER A 4 26.06 56.05 -50.76
C SER A 4 26.63 54.93 -49.90
N LEU A 5 26.35 54.93 -48.59
CA LEU A 5 26.38 53.74 -47.74
C LEU A 5 25.01 53.04 -47.82
N PRO A 6 24.95 51.70 -47.82
CA PRO A 6 23.70 50.97 -47.93
C PRO A 6 22.91 51.04 -46.63
N ALA A 7 21.62 51.32 -46.72
CA ALA A 7 20.67 51.04 -45.65
C ALA A 7 20.58 49.52 -45.49
N VAL A 8 21.06 49.00 -44.36
CA VAL A 8 20.81 47.61 -43.97
C VAL A 8 19.34 47.52 -43.57
N ASP A 9 18.57 46.86 -44.43
CA ASP A 9 17.15 46.61 -44.27
C ASP A 9 16.90 45.75 -43.01
N SER A 10 16.38 46.39 -41.97
CA SER A 10 16.08 45.76 -40.68
C SER A 10 14.98 44.69 -40.78
N GLN A 11 14.28 44.58 -41.91
CA GLN A 11 13.31 43.50 -42.12
C GLN A 11 13.98 42.16 -42.48
N VAL A 12 15.16 42.15 -43.11
CA VAL A 12 15.82 40.89 -43.53
C VAL A 12 16.47 40.17 -42.35
N ALA A 13 16.94 40.91 -41.34
CA ALA A 13 17.45 40.35 -40.08
C ALA A 13 16.34 39.72 -39.22
N LEU A 14 15.15 40.32 -39.21
CA LEU A 14 14.01 39.79 -38.45
C LEU A 14 13.49 38.45 -39.03
N VAL A 15 13.48 38.32 -40.36
CA VAL A 15 13.00 37.10 -41.04
C VAL A 15 13.99 35.92 -40.87
N THR A 16 15.29 36.20 -40.77
CA THR A 16 16.32 35.17 -40.60
C THR A 16 16.47 34.67 -39.15
N GLU A 17 16.20 35.50 -38.15
CA GLU A 17 16.08 35.04 -36.74
C GLU A 17 14.80 34.25 -36.47
N MET A 18 13.68 34.60 -37.11
CA MET A 18 12.44 33.83 -36.96
C MET A 18 12.52 32.44 -37.63
N ALA A 19 13.33 32.30 -38.68
CA ALA A 19 13.54 31.01 -39.35
C ALA A 19 14.50 30.07 -38.59
N SER A 20 15.40 30.59 -37.75
CA SER A 20 16.32 29.78 -36.94
C SER A 20 15.68 29.27 -35.64
N SER A 21 14.81 30.08 -35.01
CA SER A 21 14.04 29.69 -33.82
C SER A 21 12.99 28.61 -34.13
N LEU A 22 12.36 28.63 -35.32
CA LEU A 22 11.41 27.59 -35.74
C LEU A 22 12.06 26.21 -35.94
N LYS A 23 13.35 26.12 -36.29
CA LYS A 23 14.06 24.85 -36.48
C LYS A 23 14.54 24.21 -35.18
N VAL A 24 14.61 24.96 -34.08
CA VAL A 24 14.98 24.45 -32.74
C VAL A 24 13.73 24.17 -31.89
N LEU A 25 12.63 24.91 -32.11
CA LEU A 25 11.35 24.64 -31.46
C LEU A 25 10.63 23.39 -32.01
N GLY A 26 10.77 23.08 -33.30
CA GLY A 26 10.15 21.88 -33.90
C GLY A 26 10.55 20.55 -33.23
N PRO A 27 11.85 20.27 -33.01
CA PRO A 27 12.32 19.08 -32.29
C PRO A 27 11.97 19.10 -30.79
N ILE A 28 11.96 20.28 -30.15
CA ILE A 28 11.64 20.42 -28.72
C ILE A 28 10.14 20.22 -28.47
N LEU A 29 9.26 20.73 -29.34
CA LEU A 29 7.84 20.42 -29.32
C LEU A 29 7.57 18.95 -29.67
N ALA A 30 8.29 18.36 -30.64
CA ALA A 30 8.17 16.93 -30.97
C ALA A 30 8.66 16.01 -29.83
N LEU A 31 9.58 16.45 -28.98
CA LEU A 31 10.01 15.77 -27.74
C LEU A 31 9.08 16.01 -26.55
N LEU A 32 8.20 17.03 -26.61
CA LEU A 32 7.13 17.27 -25.63
C LEU A 32 5.80 16.59 -26.01
N PHE A 33 5.63 16.21 -27.29
CA PHE A 33 4.46 15.45 -27.75
C PHE A 33 4.32 14.02 -27.15
N PRO A 34 5.37 13.28 -26.74
CA PRO A 34 5.20 12.02 -26.00
C PRO A 34 4.81 12.29 -24.54
N LEU A 35 5.09 13.47 -23.99
CA LEU A 35 4.69 13.86 -22.63
C LEU A 35 3.22 14.27 -22.57
N CYS A 36 2.65 14.75 -23.68
CA CYS A 36 1.21 15.04 -23.78
C CYS A 36 0.35 13.78 -24.06
N GLY A 37 0.99 12.63 -24.38
CA GLY A 37 0.32 11.34 -24.60
C GLY A 37 0.01 10.53 -23.35
N LEU A 38 0.35 11.00 -22.14
CA LEU A 38 0.08 10.32 -20.87
C LEU A 38 -0.89 11.06 -19.94
N LEU A 39 -1.64 12.03 -20.47
CA LEU A 39 -2.87 12.49 -19.82
C LEU A 39 -4.00 11.46 -20.05
N ILE A 40 -3.73 10.21 -19.67
CA ILE A 40 -4.78 9.23 -19.48
C ILE A 40 -5.51 9.67 -18.22
N HIS A 41 -6.78 10.03 -18.39
CA HIS A 41 -7.72 10.42 -17.34
C HIS A 41 -7.83 9.32 -16.28
N SER A 42 -6.92 9.27 -15.32
CA SER A 42 -7.07 8.43 -14.15
C SER A 42 -7.81 9.24 -13.09
N GLN A 43 -8.95 8.74 -12.64
CA GLN A 43 -9.70 9.38 -11.59
C GLN A 43 -8.99 9.20 -10.25
N ASN A 44 -8.96 10.26 -9.44
CA ASN A 44 -8.51 10.18 -8.05
C ASN A 44 -9.53 9.33 -7.27
N LEU A 45 -9.15 8.12 -6.87
CA LEU A 45 -10.01 7.19 -6.12
C LEU A 45 -10.05 7.60 -4.65
N SER A 46 -11.16 7.38 -3.95
CA SER A 46 -11.15 7.46 -2.48
C SER A 46 -10.24 6.40 -1.86
N TRP A 47 -9.75 6.58 -0.63
CA TRP A 47 -8.97 5.57 0.12
C TRP A 47 -9.66 4.20 0.08
N ARG A 48 -10.98 4.18 0.31
CA ARG A 48 -11.79 2.96 0.30
C ARG A 48 -11.78 2.28 -1.07
N GLU A 49 -11.93 3.05 -2.15
CA GLU A 49 -11.92 2.52 -3.51
C GLU A 49 -10.52 2.06 -3.93
N PHE A 50 -9.49 2.83 -3.57
CA PHE A 50 -8.10 2.47 -3.81
C PHE A 50 -7.76 1.13 -3.14
N MET A 51 -8.07 1.00 -1.85
CA MET A 51 -7.83 -0.24 -1.11
C MET A 51 -8.68 -1.38 -1.65
N LYS A 52 -9.92 -1.13 -2.08
CA LYS A 52 -10.70 -2.15 -2.77
C LYS A 52 -10.03 -2.60 -4.07
N GLN A 53 -9.44 -1.70 -4.85
CA GLN A 53 -8.93 -2.04 -6.17
C GLN A 53 -7.49 -2.57 -6.18
N HIS A 54 -6.62 -2.08 -5.30
CA HIS A 54 -5.18 -2.31 -5.40
C HIS A 54 -4.57 -3.11 -4.26
N TYR A 55 -5.25 -3.27 -3.12
CA TYR A 55 -4.65 -3.94 -1.97
C TYR A 55 -4.85 -5.46 -2.00
N LEU A 56 -3.76 -6.20 -1.79
CA LEU A 56 -3.78 -7.62 -1.45
C LEU A 56 -3.25 -7.79 -0.03
N SER A 57 -4.05 -8.48 0.77
CA SER A 57 -3.69 -8.72 2.15
C SER A 57 -2.64 -9.82 2.28
N THR A 58 -1.67 -9.60 3.18
CA THR A 58 -0.67 -10.61 3.60
C THR A 58 -1.27 -11.81 4.33
N SER A 59 -2.57 -11.75 4.55
CA SER A 59 -3.45 -12.77 5.05
C SER A 59 -3.53 -14.02 4.18
N TRP A 60 -3.59 -13.86 2.86
CA TRP A 60 -3.52 -14.99 1.95
C TRP A 60 -2.06 -15.20 1.55
N LYS A 61 -1.65 -16.44 1.24
CA LYS A 61 -0.31 -16.60 0.67
C LYS A 61 -0.32 -15.94 -0.69
N PHE A 62 0.79 -15.30 -1.03
CA PHE A 62 0.90 -14.57 -2.29
C PHE A 62 0.57 -15.45 -3.52
N ILE A 63 0.90 -16.75 -3.49
CA ILE A 63 0.64 -17.71 -4.58
C ILE A 63 -0.83 -18.07 -4.78
N ASP A 64 -1.65 -17.84 -3.74
CA ASP A 64 -3.08 -18.17 -3.75
C ASP A 64 -3.89 -17.11 -4.51
N TYR A 65 -3.33 -15.91 -4.72
CA TYR A 65 -3.94 -14.88 -5.55
C TYR A 65 -3.82 -15.23 -7.03
N LYS A 66 -4.97 -15.36 -7.70
CA LYS A 66 -5.08 -15.58 -9.14
C LYS A 66 -5.64 -14.34 -9.83
N CYS A 67 -5.05 -13.98 -10.97
CA CYS A 67 -5.45 -12.76 -11.66
C CYS A 67 -6.89 -12.84 -12.18
N ASP A 68 -7.32 -13.98 -12.73
CA ASP A 68 -8.69 -14.14 -13.23
C ASP A 68 -9.75 -13.93 -12.13
N ASP A 69 -9.50 -14.43 -10.92
CA ASP A 69 -10.40 -14.28 -9.78
C ASP A 69 -10.42 -12.84 -9.27
N LEU A 70 -9.24 -12.26 -9.07
CA LEU A 70 -9.10 -10.88 -8.59
C LEU A 70 -9.72 -9.87 -9.55
N MET A 71 -9.48 -10.03 -10.86
CA MET A 71 -10.00 -9.12 -11.88
C MET A 71 -11.53 -9.25 -12.00
N ARG A 72 -12.09 -10.44 -11.77
CA ARG A 72 -13.54 -10.66 -11.72
C ARG A 72 -14.18 -10.05 -10.47
N GLU A 73 -13.57 -10.27 -9.30
CA GLU A 73 -14.08 -9.78 -8.01
C GLU A 73 -14.03 -8.25 -7.91
N ARG A 74 -12.93 -7.64 -8.37
CA ARG A 74 -12.68 -6.20 -8.23
C ARG A 74 -13.24 -5.38 -9.39
N GLY A 75 -13.64 -6.05 -10.47
CA GLY A 75 -14.07 -5.43 -11.71
C GLY A 75 -12.86 -5.00 -12.54
N ALA A 76 -12.62 -5.71 -13.64
CA ALA A 76 -11.49 -5.42 -14.52
C ALA A 76 -11.54 -3.99 -15.05
N PRO A 77 -10.43 -3.22 -14.95
CA PRO A 77 -10.33 -1.92 -15.61
C PRO A 77 -10.54 -2.11 -17.12
N LYS A 78 -11.49 -1.35 -17.69
CA LYS A 78 -11.83 -1.45 -19.12
C LYS A 78 -10.86 -0.67 -20.01
N ASP A 79 -10.09 0.22 -19.41
CA ASP A 79 -9.22 1.22 -20.04
C ASP A 79 -7.74 0.81 -20.03
N ARG A 80 -7.37 -0.32 -19.40
CA ARG A 80 -5.97 -0.77 -19.26
C ARG A 80 -5.80 -2.25 -19.58
N ASN A 81 -4.68 -2.56 -20.23
CA ASN A 81 -4.27 -3.93 -20.56
C ASN A 81 -3.59 -4.65 -19.38
N TYR A 82 -3.36 -3.96 -18.26
CA TYR A 82 -2.91 -4.59 -17.02
C TYR A 82 -3.44 -3.86 -15.79
N HIS A 83 -3.51 -4.56 -14.67
CA HIS A 83 -3.81 -3.99 -13.37
C HIS A 83 -2.76 -4.40 -12.35
N THR A 84 -2.48 -3.55 -11.38
CA THR A 84 -1.46 -3.82 -10.36
C THR A 84 -2.07 -3.86 -8.98
N PHE A 85 -1.66 -4.89 -8.25
CA PHE A 85 -2.01 -5.17 -6.89
C PHE A 85 -0.78 -5.10 -5.98
N ILE A 86 -0.94 -4.57 -4.77
CA ILE A 86 0.10 -4.35 -3.77
C ILE A 86 -0.11 -5.34 -2.63
N TYR A 87 0.82 -6.27 -2.47
CA TYR A 87 0.78 -7.28 -1.42
C TYR A 87 1.56 -6.81 -0.19
N THR A 88 0.84 -6.41 0.85
CA THR A 88 1.43 -5.88 2.08
C THR A 88 0.42 -5.87 3.23
N LEU A 89 0.82 -5.37 4.40
CA LEU A 89 -0.09 -5.01 5.48
C LEU A 89 -0.72 -3.65 5.13
N TRP A 90 -2.04 -3.51 5.23
CA TRP A 90 -2.73 -2.32 4.72
C TRP A 90 -2.27 -1.02 5.43
N HIS A 91 -1.90 -1.06 6.72
CA HIS A 91 -1.31 0.12 7.43
C HIS A 91 -0.04 0.64 6.78
N LYS A 92 0.75 -0.23 6.12
CA LYS A 92 1.96 0.20 5.41
C LYS A 92 1.65 1.08 4.21
N ILE A 93 0.45 0.98 3.65
CA ILE A 93 -0.05 1.87 2.59
C ILE A 93 -0.67 3.12 3.22
N GLU A 94 -1.47 2.97 4.28
CA GLU A 94 -2.17 4.08 4.94
C GLU A 94 -1.18 5.14 5.45
N HIS A 95 -0.10 4.71 6.10
CA HIS A 95 0.91 5.63 6.64
C HIS A 95 1.71 6.39 5.58
N ILE A 96 1.57 6.06 4.30
CA ILE A 96 2.24 6.81 3.22
C ILE A 96 1.63 8.19 3.09
N CYS A 97 0.30 8.29 3.03
CA CYS A 97 -0.41 9.57 2.86
C CYS A 97 -0.64 10.34 4.17
N LEU A 98 -0.45 9.72 5.34
CA LEU A 98 -0.60 10.37 6.65
C LEU A 98 0.67 11.10 7.14
N ARG A 99 1.64 11.35 6.25
CA ARG A 99 2.89 12.09 6.54
C ARG A 99 2.62 13.59 6.72
N LYS A 100 2.28 14.02 7.95
CA LYS A 100 2.21 15.40 8.51
C LYS A 100 0.85 16.12 8.46
N TRP A 101 0.57 16.91 9.51
CA TRP A 101 -0.56 17.86 9.57
C TRP A 101 -0.50 18.97 8.49
N ARG A 102 0.72 19.32 8.03
CA ARG A 102 0.98 20.40 7.06
C ARG A 102 0.73 19.99 5.60
N ASP A 103 0.85 18.70 5.29
CA ASP A 103 0.73 18.16 3.92
C ASP A 103 -0.71 17.73 3.59
N ARG A 104 -1.62 17.72 4.59
CA ARG A 104 -3.06 17.40 4.41
C ARG A 104 -3.82 18.37 3.50
N TYR A 105 -3.25 19.53 3.19
CA TYR A 105 -3.93 20.56 2.40
C TYR A 105 -3.47 20.61 0.93
N ARG A 106 -2.65 19.65 0.46
CA ARG A 106 -2.12 19.65 -0.91
C ARG A 106 -2.12 18.26 -1.53
N ASN A 107 -2.21 18.23 -2.86
CA ASN A 107 -1.90 17.04 -3.64
C ASN A 107 -0.39 16.79 -3.57
N VAL A 108 0.03 15.62 -3.10
CA VAL A 108 1.44 15.26 -2.93
C VAL A 108 1.71 13.90 -3.56
N TYR A 109 2.81 13.80 -4.31
CA TYR A 109 3.34 12.53 -4.80
C TYR A 109 4.40 12.03 -3.82
N ILE A 110 4.22 10.81 -3.32
CA ILE A 110 5.08 10.22 -2.29
C ILE A 110 5.59 8.86 -2.77
N TRP A 111 6.92 8.75 -2.87
CA TRP A 111 7.57 7.47 -3.08
C TRP A 111 7.60 6.64 -1.81
N ALA A 112 7.22 5.37 -1.94
CA ALA A 112 7.44 4.38 -0.90
C ALA A 112 8.95 4.28 -0.57
N GLN A 113 9.29 4.33 0.72
CA GLN A 113 10.69 4.22 1.15
C GLN A 113 11.29 2.82 0.92
N HIS A 114 10.43 1.81 0.80
CA HIS A 114 10.80 0.42 0.59
C HIS A 114 9.96 -0.16 -0.55
N PRO A 115 10.51 -1.09 -1.35
CA PRO A 115 9.76 -1.71 -2.42
C PRO A 115 8.67 -2.61 -1.85
N PHE A 116 7.50 -2.57 -2.48
CA PHE A 116 6.40 -3.48 -2.16
C PHE A 116 6.46 -4.71 -3.05
N LYS A 117 6.04 -5.86 -2.52
CA LYS A 117 5.73 -7.01 -3.36
C LYS A 117 4.45 -6.70 -4.12
N ILE A 118 4.47 -6.84 -5.44
CA ILE A 118 3.33 -6.55 -6.30
C ILE A 118 2.95 -7.77 -7.14
N LEU A 119 1.67 -7.85 -7.49
CA LEU A 119 1.12 -8.77 -8.49
C LEU A 119 0.52 -7.93 -9.62
N GLN A 120 1.06 -8.10 -10.82
CA GLN A 120 0.55 -7.47 -12.03
C GLN A 120 -0.23 -8.50 -12.83
N CYS A 121 -1.44 -8.13 -13.22
CA CYS A 121 -2.35 -8.96 -13.99
C CYS A 121 -2.46 -8.38 -15.40
N TYR A 122 -1.84 -9.04 -16.38
CA TYR A 122 -1.84 -8.61 -17.78
C TYR A 122 -2.97 -9.31 -18.53
N GLN A 123 -3.81 -8.57 -19.23
CA GLN A 123 -4.86 -9.15 -20.06
C GLN A 123 -4.22 -9.92 -21.22
N GLU A 124 -4.66 -11.16 -21.43
CA GLU A 124 -4.21 -11.94 -22.57
C GLU A 124 -4.73 -11.38 -23.90
N SER A 125 -4.00 -11.64 -24.99
CA SER A 125 -4.35 -11.18 -26.34
C SER A 125 -5.72 -11.69 -26.81
N ASN A 126 -6.10 -12.89 -26.40
CA ASN A 126 -7.39 -13.51 -26.68
C ASN A 126 -8.56 -12.92 -25.85
N LYS A 127 -8.26 -12.04 -24.88
CA LYS A 127 -9.19 -11.45 -23.89
C LYS A 127 -9.99 -12.47 -23.07
N LYS A 128 -9.53 -13.74 -23.00
CA LYS A 128 -10.19 -14.82 -22.26
C LYS A 128 -9.72 -14.96 -20.82
N GLY A 129 -8.58 -14.36 -20.47
CA GLY A 129 -8.03 -14.40 -19.13
C GLY A 129 -6.90 -13.41 -18.91
N TYR A 130 -6.20 -13.57 -17.79
CA TYR A 130 -5.10 -12.73 -17.35
C TYR A 130 -3.87 -13.56 -16.99
N ARG A 131 -2.69 -13.01 -17.28
CA ARG A 131 -1.40 -13.57 -16.90
C ARG A 131 -0.84 -12.85 -15.67
N GLU A 132 -0.42 -13.63 -14.68
CA GLU A 132 0.27 -13.16 -13.48
C GLU A 132 1.73 -12.78 -13.76
N HIS A 133 2.16 -11.68 -13.16
CA HIS A 133 3.56 -11.31 -13.06
C HIS A 133 3.86 -10.74 -11.67
N SER A 134 4.76 -11.38 -10.93
CA SER A 134 5.13 -10.96 -9.57
C SER A 134 6.49 -10.29 -9.55
N SER A 135 6.60 -9.17 -8.83
CA SER A 135 7.88 -8.48 -8.66
C SER A 135 7.91 -7.71 -7.34
N TYR A 136 9.07 -7.15 -7.01
CA TYR A 136 9.18 -6.11 -5.99
C TYR A 136 9.42 -4.79 -6.72
N SER A 137 8.66 -3.76 -6.38
CA SER A 137 8.76 -2.46 -7.04
C SER A 137 8.56 -1.32 -6.06
N TYR A 138 9.28 -0.23 -6.31
CA TYR A 138 8.99 1.06 -5.68
C TYR A 138 7.72 1.62 -6.30
N ILE A 139 6.86 2.16 -5.45
CA ILE A 139 5.55 2.65 -5.84
C ILE A 139 5.46 4.12 -5.45
N GLU A 140 4.96 4.93 -6.38
CA GLU A 140 4.55 6.31 -6.10
C GLU A 140 3.06 6.35 -5.77
N PHE A 141 2.74 7.02 -4.68
CA PHE A 141 1.36 7.26 -4.25
C PHE A 141 1.06 8.74 -4.44
N HIS A 142 0.04 9.05 -5.21
CA HIS A 142 -0.52 10.39 -5.26
C HIS A 142 -1.58 10.53 -4.17
N CYS A 143 -1.29 11.31 -3.14
CA CYS A 143 -2.16 11.59 -2.01
C CYS A 143 -2.89 12.93 -2.26
N GLY A 144 -4.21 12.89 -2.39
CA GLY A 144 -5.04 14.09 -2.51
C GLY A 144 -5.29 14.77 -1.16
N MET A 145 -6.02 15.89 -1.18
CA MET A 145 -6.43 16.62 0.04
C MET A 145 -6.95 15.67 1.13
N ASN A 146 -6.47 15.87 2.35
CA ASN A 146 -6.73 15.09 3.56
C ASN A 146 -6.33 13.60 3.51
N GLY A 147 -5.60 13.14 2.49
CA GLY A 147 -5.29 11.71 2.30
C GLY A 147 -6.50 10.88 1.89
N GLU A 148 -7.63 11.52 1.57
CA GLU A 148 -8.87 10.84 1.20
C GLU A 148 -8.80 10.25 -0.19
N LYS A 149 -7.96 10.80 -1.06
CA LYS A 149 -7.84 10.35 -2.44
C LYS A 149 -6.46 9.79 -2.71
N MET A 150 -6.42 8.65 -3.40
CA MET A 150 -5.20 7.97 -3.76
C MET A 150 -5.18 7.56 -5.23
N ARG A 151 -3.99 7.55 -5.80
CA ARG A 151 -3.72 6.97 -7.12
C ARG A 151 -2.37 6.26 -7.10
N LEU A 152 -2.30 5.16 -7.85
CA LEU A 152 -1.10 4.36 -8.06
C LEU A 152 -0.43 4.76 -9.37
N ASP A 153 0.83 5.20 -9.29
CA ASP A 153 1.67 5.37 -10.48
C ASP A 153 2.91 4.47 -10.36
N LEU A 154 3.09 3.60 -11.35
CA LEU A 154 4.27 2.74 -11.46
C LEU A 154 5.20 3.38 -12.48
N LEU A 155 6.44 3.66 -12.09
CA LEU A 155 7.46 4.05 -13.06
C LEU A 155 7.74 2.88 -14.01
N GLY A 156 7.33 3.04 -15.27
CA GLY A 156 8.07 2.46 -16.38
C GLY A 156 9.50 3.02 -16.34
N ARG A 157 10.49 2.12 -16.45
CA ARG A 157 11.95 2.40 -16.42
C ARG A 157 12.35 3.84 -16.78
N PHE A 158 12.80 4.62 -15.79
CA PHE A 158 13.65 5.81 -16.02
C PHE A 158 14.88 5.80 -15.10
N PRO A 159 15.94 5.03 -15.44
CA PRO A 159 17.17 4.92 -14.66
C PRO A 159 17.93 6.25 -14.47
N LEU A 160 17.76 7.20 -15.40
CA LEU A 160 18.49 8.47 -15.42
C LEU A 160 18.05 9.46 -14.32
N LEU A 161 16.78 9.43 -13.91
CA LEU A 161 16.26 10.37 -12.90
C LEU A 161 16.71 9.99 -11.47
N LEU A 162 16.82 8.68 -11.20
CA LEU A 162 17.31 8.14 -9.92
C LEU A 162 18.80 8.45 -9.70
N LEU A 163 19.60 8.50 -10.78
CA LEU A 163 21.02 8.88 -10.72
C LEU A 163 21.22 10.34 -10.27
N LEU A 164 20.29 11.24 -10.61
CA LEU A 164 20.37 12.67 -10.24
C LEU A 164 19.94 12.92 -8.78
N LEU A 165 19.01 12.11 -8.26
CA LEU A 165 18.54 12.20 -6.86
C LEU A 165 19.55 11.63 -5.85
N ALA A 166 20.43 10.72 -6.29
CA ALA A 166 21.50 10.16 -5.46
C ALA A 166 22.58 11.18 -5.03
N LEU A 167 22.59 12.39 -5.63
CA LEU A 167 23.51 13.48 -5.26
C LEU A 167 23.07 14.28 -4.02
N TRP A 168 21.87 14.06 -3.50
CA TRP A 168 21.39 14.73 -2.29
C TRP A 168 21.48 13.74 -1.13
N GLY A 169 22.46 13.96 -0.24
CA GLY A 169 22.81 13.05 0.85
C GLY A 169 21.63 12.63 1.73
N PRO A 170 21.76 11.51 2.47
CA PRO A 170 20.64 10.91 3.20
C PRO A 170 20.17 11.85 4.31
N VAL A 171 18.96 12.40 4.14
CA VAL A 171 18.25 13.11 5.19
C VAL A 171 17.92 12.09 6.28
N ARG A 172 18.62 12.18 7.41
CA ARG A 172 18.34 11.40 8.61
C ARG A 172 16.90 11.69 9.06
N PRO A 173 15.99 10.70 9.16
CA PRO A 173 14.64 10.95 9.64
C PRO A 173 14.67 11.09 11.17
N LEU A 174 14.86 12.33 11.63
CA LEU A 174 14.62 12.74 13.02
C LEU A 174 13.12 12.91 13.26
N CYS A 175 12.35 11.84 13.39
CA CYS A 175 11.00 11.89 13.95
C CYS A 175 10.54 10.47 14.33
N ALA A 176 10.44 10.20 15.63
CA ALA A 176 9.74 9.03 16.13
C ALA A 176 8.23 9.22 15.92
N TRP A 177 7.66 8.47 14.98
CA TRP A 177 6.26 8.53 14.57
C TRP A 177 5.31 7.94 15.63
N ARG A 178 4.25 8.67 16.01
CA ARG A 178 3.06 8.11 16.69
C ARG A 178 1.99 7.81 15.64
N GLN A 179 1.76 6.53 15.38
CA GLN A 179 0.76 6.02 14.44
C GLN A 179 -0.60 5.92 15.16
N PHE A 180 -1.65 6.55 14.62
CA PHE A 180 -3.03 6.30 15.08
C PHE A 180 -3.54 5.08 14.33
N LEU A 181 -3.65 3.94 15.03
CA LEU A 181 -4.20 2.70 14.48
C LEU A 181 -5.65 2.53 14.94
N THR A 182 -6.55 2.06 14.08
CA THR A 182 -7.87 1.57 14.49
C THR A 182 -7.73 0.24 15.25
N ARG A 183 -8.84 -0.22 15.82
CA ARG A 183 -8.88 -1.50 16.55
C ARG A 183 -8.66 -2.71 15.64
N ALA A 184 -9.20 -2.70 14.41
CA ALA A 184 -9.01 -3.80 13.46
C ALA A 184 -7.58 -3.86 12.92
N GLN A 185 -7.02 -2.69 12.69
CA GLN A 185 -5.62 -2.50 12.31
C GLN A 185 -4.67 -3.07 13.37
N TRP A 186 -4.92 -2.72 14.63
CA TRP A 186 -4.16 -3.22 15.78
C TRP A 186 -4.38 -4.72 16.01
N PHE A 187 -5.58 -5.24 15.73
CA PHE A 187 -5.86 -6.66 15.78
C PHE A 187 -5.02 -7.44 14.76
N GLU A 188 -4.97 -7.02 13.49
CA GLU A 188 -4.17 -7.72 12.47
C GLU A 188 -2.68 -7.71 12.83
N ILE A 189 -2.14 -6.56 13.26
CA ILE A 189 -0.75 -6.42 13.68
C ILE A 189 -0.41 -7.41 14.79
N GLN A 190 -1.28 -7.55 15.78
CA GLN A 190 -1.05 -8.40 16.94
C GLN A 190 -1.34 -9.88 16.70
N HIS A 191 -2.34 -10.21 15.88
CA HIS A 191 -2.95 -11.55 15.95
C HIS A 191 -2.99 -12.30 14.63
N VAL A 192 -2.67 -11.71 13.49
CA VAL A 192 -2.88 -12.38 12.20
C VAL A 192 -1.59 -12.49 11.42
N ARG A 193 -1.20 -13.72 11.06
CA ARG A 193 -0.07 -14.01 10.16
C ARG A 193 -0.50 -15.15 9.25
N SER A 194 -0.10 -15.16 7.98
CA SER A 194 -0.49 -16.25 7.07
C SER A 194 0.39 -17.50 7.19
N SER A 195 1.46 -17.42 7.98
CA SER A 195 2.50 -18.46 8.07
C SER A 195 3.05 -18.51 9.49
N PRO A 196 3.60 -19.67 9.93
CA PRO A 196 4.31 -19.79 11.20
C PRO A 196 5.36 -18.71 11.38
N VAL A 197 5.49 -18.21 12.62
CA VAL A 197 6.36 -17.08 12.93
C VAL A 197 7.32 -17.38 14.08
N SER A 198 8.42 -16.63 14.10
CA SER A 198 9.30 -16.56 15.27
C SER A 198 8.81 -15.47 16.23
N CYS A 199 8.55 -15.82 17.51
CA CYS A 199 7.99 -14.85 18.46
C CYS A 199 8.92 -13.69 18.74
N ASN A 200 10.23 -13.91 18.85
CA ASN A 200 11.20 -12.83 19.09
C ASN A 200 11.15 -11.76 17.99
N THR A 201 11.01 -12.19 16.73
CA THR A 201 10.94 -11.28 15.58
C THR A 201 9.60 -10.56 15.51
N GLU A 202 8.48 -11.29 15.58
CA GLU A 202 7.16 -10.69 15.42
C GLU A 202 6.75 -9.83 16.60
N MET A 203 7.05 -10.28 17.83
CA MET A 203 6.75 -9.49 19.02
C MET A 203 7.57 -8.23 19.09
N ASN A 204 8.76 -8.14 18.47
CA ASN A 204 9.48 -6.87 18.36
C ASN A 204 8.63 -5.83 17.62
N GLY A 205 8.00 -6.22 16.50
CA GLY A 205 7.06 -5.39 15.77
C GLY A 205 5.91 -4.88 16.65
N VAL A 206 5.25 -5.78 17.39
CA VAL A 206 4.14 -5.44 18.31
C VAL A 206 4.60 -4.51 19.45
N ASN A 207 5.66 -4.89 20.15
CA ASN A 207 6.19 -4.19 21.32
C ASN A 207 6.73 -2.80 20.98
N ASN A 208 7.13 -2.56 19.73
CA ASN A 208 7.61 -1.25 19.30
C ASN A 208 6.49 -0.18 19.32
N TYR A 209 5.23 -0.58 19.13
CA TYR A 209 4.08 0.34 19.21
C TYR A 209 3.80 0.78 20.64
N THR A 210 3.89 -0.14 21.60
CA THR A 210 3.55 0.09 23.01
C THR A 210 4.76 0.45 23.88
N ARG A 211 5.98 0.29 23.35
CA ARG A 211 7.26 0.48 24.06
C ARG A 211 7.39 -0.37 25.34
N ASN A 212 6.75 -1.54 25.35
CA ASN A 212 6.82 -2.50 26.45
C ASN A 212 6.84 -3.93 25.91
N CYS A 213 7.31 -4.90 26.71
CA CYS A 213 7.20 -6.31 26.35
C CYS A 213 5.81 -6.82 26.74
N LYS A 214 4.96 -7.10 25.74
CA LYS A 214 3.64 -7.71 25.98
C LYS A 214 3.83 -9.15 26.48
N VAL A 215 3.26 -9.48 27.64
CA VAL A 215 3.55 -10.76 28.32
C VAL A 215 3.10 -11.99 27.51
N HIS A 216 1.91 -11.93 26.92
CA HIS A 216 1.35 -13.00 26.11
C HIS A 216 0.76 -12.45 24.81
N ASN A 217 0.93 -13.19 23.72
CA ASN A 217 0.30 -12.89 22.46
C ASN A 217 0.18 -14.14 21.61
N THR A 218 -0.93 -14.30 20.91
CA THR A 218 -1.12 -15.41 19.98
C THR A 218 -1.23 -14.88 18.55
N PHE A 219 -0.46 -15.46 17.64
CA PHE A 219 -0.58 -15.25 16.21
C PHE A 219 -1.36 -16.42 15.58
N LEU A 220 -2.51 -16.11 15.00
CA LEU A 220 -3.34 -17.02 14.22
C LEU A 220 -2.70 -17.16 12.83
N HIS A 221 -2.40 -18.41 12.43
CA HIS A 221 -1.82 -18.74 11.12
C HIS A 221 -2.90 -18.93 10.07
N ASP A 222 -3.59 -17.84 9.75
CA ASP A 222 -4.69 -17.80 8.81
C ASP A 222 -4.76 -16.42 8.14
N SER A 223 -5.64 -16.29 7.15
CA SER A 223 -5.90 -15.03 6.48
C SER A 223 -6.79 -14.13 7.33
N PHE A 224 -6.50 -12.83 7.41
CA PHE A 224 -7.42 -11.83 7.97
C PHE A 224 -8.80 -11.91 7.35
N LYS A 225 -8.95 -12.31 6.07
CA LYS A 225 -10.26 -12.55 5.49
C LYS A 225 -10.96 -13.72 6.20
N ASN A 226 -10.32 -14.88 6.33
CA ASN A 226 -10.90 -16.04 7.01
C ASN A 226 -11.17 -15.75 8.49
N VAL A 227 -10.28 -15.03 9.16
CA VAL A 227 -10.49 -14.56 10.53
C VAL A 227 -11.66 -13.57 10.59
N SER A 228 -11.80 -12.65 9.63
CA SER A 228 -12.93 -11.70 9.56
C SER A 228 -14.25 -12.38 9.19
N ASP A 229 -14.22 -13.43 8.37
CA ASP A 229 -15.41 -14.23 8.00
C ASP A 229 -15.98 -14.94 9.24
N THR A 230 -15.18 -15.16 10.29
CA THR A 230 -15.67 -15.64 11.59
C THR A 230 -16.67 -14.67 12.22
N CYS A 231 -16.56 -13.36 11.95
CA CYS A 231 -17.53 -12.35 12.41
C CYS A 231 -18.93 -12.51 11.80
N LEU A 232 -19.08 -13.37 10.77
CA LEU A 232 -20.38 -13.65 10.14
C LEU A 232 -21.10 -14.84 10.78
N LEU A 233 -20.44 -15.55 11.69
CA LEU A 233 -21.00 -16.70 12.40
C LEU A 233 -21.85 -16.26 13.59
N SER A 234 -22.60 -17.21 14.16
CA SER A 234 -23.45 -16.95 15.32
C SER A 234 -22.67 -16.36 16.48
N ASN A 235 -23.29 -15.37 17.15
CA ASN A 235 -22.69 -14.70 18.28
C ASN A 235 -22.54 -15.66 19.47
N VAL A 236 -21.43 -15.51 20.19
CA VAL A 236 -21.17 -16.10 21.51
C VAL A 236 -20.86 -14.96 22.49
N THR A 237 -21.04 -15.23 23.78
CA THR A 237 -20.72 -14.24 24.82
C THR A 237 -19.20 -14.16 25.03
N CYS A 238 -18.66 -12.95 24.95
CA CYS A 238 -17.27 -12.64 25.24
C CYS A 238 -16.94 -12.80 26.73
N LYS A 239 -15.66 -12.86 27.11
CA LYS A 239 -15.23 -12.88 28.52
C LYS A 239 -15.70 -11.68 29.34
N ASN A 240 -15.89 -10.53 28.68
CA ASN A 240 -16.39 -9.31 29.30
C ASN A 240 -17.92 -9.20 29.29
N GLY A 241 -18.65 -10.25 28.88
CA GLY A 241 -20.11 -10.29 28.85
C GLY A 241 -20.75 -9.65 27.61
N MET A 242 -19.99 -9.05 26.70
CA MET A 242 -20.54 -8.54 25.43
C MET A 242 -20.95 -9.68 24.50
N ASN A 243 -21.94 -9.44 23.63
CA ASN A 243 -22.46 -10.44 22.68
C ASN A 243 -22.01 -10.18 21.23
N ASN A 244 -20.80 -9.67 21.03
CA ASN A 244 -20.18 -9.46 19.72
C ASN A 244 -18.97 -10.37 19.48
N CYS A 245 -18.88 -11.48 20.22
CA CYS A 245 -17.86 -12.49 20.00
C CYS A 245 -18.35 -13.59 19.07
N HIS A 246 -17.42 -14.22 18.36
CA HIS A 246 -17.70 -15.28 17.40
C HIS A 246 -16.61 -16.33 17.48
N GLN A 247 -17.00 -17.60 17.49
CA GLN A 247 -16.06 -18.73 17.50
C GLN A 247 -15.73 -19.15 16.08
N SER A 248 -14.45 -19.47 15.83
CA SER A 248 -13.99 -20.01 14.55
C SER A 248 -14.71 -21.32 14.21
N PRO A 249 -15.05 -21.56 12.93
CA PRO A 249 -15.78 -22.78 12.54
C PRO A 249 -14.86 -24.01 12.55
N GLN A 250 -13.55 -23.79 12.46
CA GLN A 250 -12.52 -24.83 12.44
C GLN A 250 -11.32 -24.40 13.29
N ARG A 251 -10.48 -25.39 13.61
CA ARG A 251 -9.19 -25.15 14.26
C ARG A 251 -8.21 -24.56 13.26
N VAL A 252 -7.37 -23.65 13.73
CA VAL A 252 -6.29 -23.05 12.94
C VAL A 252 -4.96 -23.27 13.62
N ASN A 253 -3.89 -23.35 12.83
CA ASN A 253 -2.54 -23.33 13.38
C ASN A 253 -2.28 -21.97 14.01
N MET A 254 -1.54 -21.93 15.11
CA MET A 254 -1.20 -20.70 15.81
C MET A 254 0.21 -20.80 16.38
N THR A 255 0.82 -19.65 16.68
CA THR A 255 1.99 -19.56 17.55
C THR A 255 1.59 -18.74 18.78
N ASP A 256 1.63 -19.36 19.95
CA ASP A 256 1.56 -18.65 21.21
C ASP A 256 2.95 -18.18 21.64
N CYS A 257 3.03 -16.89 21.94
CA CYS A 257 4.24 -16.19 22.33
C CYS A 257 4.13 -15.78 23.78
N THR A 258 4.94 -16.42 24.62
CA THR A 258 5.02 -16.11 26.06
C THR A 258 6.38 -15.48 26.37
N LEU A 259 6.37 -14.32 27.01
CA LEU A 259 7.57 -13.62 27.45
C LEU A 259 8.31 -14.49 28.47
N THR A 260 9.59 -14.77 28.23
CA THR A 260 10.44 -15.56 29.13
C THR A 260 11.37 -14.68 29.95
N SER A 261 11.90 -13.61 29.35
CA SER A 261 12.85 -12.69 30.00
C SER A 261 13.05 -11.41 29.19
N GLY A 262 13.79 -10.46 29.77
CA GLY A 262 14.17 -9.22 29.11
C GLY A 262 13.23 -8.05 29.41
N LYS A 263 13.66 -6.86 28.99
CA LYS A 263 12.89 -5.61 29.05
C LYS A 263 13.00 -4.92 27.70
N TYR A 264 12.00 -4.12 27.35
CA TYR A 264 12.00 -3.37 26.11
C TYR A 264 13.29 -2.53 25.99
N PRO A 265 14.01 -2.54 24.85
CA PRO A 265 13.65 -3.15 23.56
C PRO A 265 14.04 -4.63 23.38
N ASN A 266 14.78 -5.22 24.32
CA ASN A 266 15.36 -6.56 24.23
C ASN A 266 14.50 -7.61 24.92
N CYS A 267 13.27 -7.80 24.42
CA CYS A 267 12.34 -8.81 24.92
C CYS A 267 12.68 -10.21 24.36
N LYS A 268 12.61 -11.26 25.20
CA LYS A 268 12.78 -12.66 24.79
C LYS A 268 11.51 -13.46 25.00
N TYR A 269 11.10 -14.20 23.99
CA TYR A 269 9.87 -14.98 23.95
C TYR A 269 10.15 -16.46 23.70
N LYS A 270 9.22 -17.30 24.18
CA LYS A 270 9.11 -18.71 23.84
C LYS A 270 8.01 -18.89 22.79
N ASP A 271 8.34 -19.66 21.77
CA ASP A 271 7.45 -20.00 20.66
C ASP A 271 6.75 -21.33 20.99
N THR A 272 5.41 -21.32 21.07
CA THR A 272 4.62 -22.53 21.34
C THR A 272 3.62 -22.75 20.21
N PRO A 273 3.80 -23.75 19.34
CA PRO A 273 2.83 -24.03 18.28
C PRO A 273 1.54 -24.59 18.87
N LEU A 274 0.39 -24.14 18.37
CA LEU A 274 -0.93 -24.61 18.78
C LEU A 274 -1.79 -24.94 17.55
N TYR A 275 -2.78 -25.81 17.74
CA TYR A 275 -3.83 -26.09 16.76
C TYR A 275 -5.18 -26.14 17.47
N LYS A 276 -5.89 -25.01 17.49
CA LYS A 276 -7.02 -24.75 18.40
C LYS A 276 -8.11 -23.93 17.72
N PHE A 277 -9.29 -23.86 18.34
CA PHE A 277 -10.32 -22.90 17.96
C PHE A 277 -9.98 -21.53 18.57
N PHE A 278 -10.54 -20.47 18.01
CA PHE A 278 -10.43 -19.13 18.60
C PHE A 278 -11.80 -18.45 18.70
N ILE A 279 -11.90 -17.49 19.61
CA ILE A 279 -13.02 -16.57 19.74
C ILE A 279 -12.49 -15.15 19.58
N ILE A 280 -13.09 -14.41 18.66
CA ILE A 280 -12.77 -13.00 18.40
C ILE A 280 -14.00 -12.13 18.67
N ALA A 281 -13.77 -10.88 19.10
CA ALA A 281 -14.81 -9.86 19.10
C ALA A 281 -14.76 -9.06 17.80
N CYS A 282 -15.93 -8.70 17.28
CA CYS A 282 -16.07 -7.99 16.01
C CYS A 282 -16.92 -6.72 16.17
N ASP A 283 -16.55 -5.66 15.44
CA ASP A 283 -17.25 -4.37 15.42
C ASP A 283 -17.40 -3.86 13.97
N PRO A 284 -18.25 -2.85 13.73
CA PRO A 284 -18.32 -2.20 12.42
C PRO A 284 -16.96 -1.56 12.06
N PRO A 285 -16.55 -1.55 10.79
CA PRO A 285 -15.29 -0.96 10.36
C PRO A 285 -15.26 0.56 10.64
N GLN A 286 -14.10 1.05 11.06
CA GLN A 286 -13.79 2.47 11.18
C GLN A 286 -13.22 3.03 9.87
N GLN A 287 -13.14 4.35 9.76
CA GLN A 287 -12.44 4.98 8.63
C GLN A 287 -10.98 4.50 8.60
N GLY A 288 -10.55 3.96 7.47
CA GLY A 288 -9.23 3.33 7.32
C GLY A 288 -9.28 1.80 7.28
N ASP A 289 -10.33 1.18 7.83
CA ASP A 289 -10.48 -0.28 7.84
C ASP A 289 -10.86 -0.87 6.48
N PRO A 290 -10.55 -2.16 6.23
CA PRO A 290 -11.05 -2.87 5.05
C PRO A 290 -12.58 -2.80 4.93
N PRO A 291 -13.14 -2.76 3.71
CA PRO A 291 -14.58 -2.56 3.49
C PRO A 291 -15.43 -3.82 3.75
N TYR A 292 -15.07 -4.63 4.75
CA TYR A 292 -15.86 -5.77 5.22
C TYR A 292 -17.06 -5.28 6.03
N ARG A 293 -18.11 -6.12 6.13
CA ARG A 293 -19.30 -5.78 6.92
C ARG A 293 -18.99 -5.65 8.42
N TRP A 294 -18.12 -6.53 8.91
CA TRP A 294 -17.63 -6.58 10.29
C TRP A 294 -16.14 -6.87 10.25
N VAL A 295 -15.40 -6.34 11.23
CA VAL A 295 -13.95 -6.54 11.34
C VAL A 295 -13.58 -7.02 12.74
N PRO A 296 -12.58 -7.91 12.87
CA PRO A 296 -12.10 -8.38 14.16
C PRO A 296 -11.38 -7.25 14.89
N VAL A 297 -11.68 -7.04 16.16
CA VAL A 297 -11.10 -5.97 17.00
C VAL A 297 -10.40 -6.50 18.25
N HIS A 298 -10.68 -7.74 18.65
CA HIS A 298 -10.06 -8.35 19.82
C HIS A 298 -10.01 -9.87 19.70
N LEU A 299 -8.93 -10.50 20.18
CA LEU A 299 -8.84 -11.95 20.35
C LEU A 299 -9.23 -12.28 21.80
N ASP A 300 -10.46 -12.75 22.00
CA ASP A 300 -11.03 -12.99 23.32
C ASP A 300 -10.47 -14.27 23.95
N LYS A 301 -10.44 -15.38 23.20
CA LYS A 301 -10.00 -16.68 23.73
C LYS A 301 -9.47 -17.61 22.65
N VAL A 302 -8.59 -18.53 23.05
CA VAL A 302 -8.17 -19.71 22.29
C VAL A 302 -8.63 -20.95 23.06
N ILE A 303 -9.27 -21.91 22.38
CA ILE A 303 -9.92 -23.10 22.97
C ILE A 303 -9.24 -24.37 22.44
#